data_AF-A0A401TZ12-F1
#
_entry.id   AF-A0A401TZ12-F1
#
_cell.length_a   1.000
_cell.length_b   1.000
_cell.length_c   1.000
_cell.angle_alpha   90.00
_cell.angle_beta   90.00
_cell.angle_gamma   90.00
#
_symmetry.space_group_name_H-M   'P 1'
#
loop_
_entity.id
_entity.type
_entity.pdbx_description
1 polymer ?
#
loop_
_entity_poly.entity_id
_entity_poly.type
_entity_poly.pdbx_seq_one_letter_code
_entity_poly.pdbx_strand_id
1 'polypeptide(L)'
;MVLSTGRVLEHWHTGSMTRRAQVLDQIEPEAVAFMTPKDMRKKGLVPGDFIRLETRRGAVEVKVRADRDVPENMVFMPFCYAEAAANLLTNPALDPFGKIPEFKFCAVRAEKIDIRTAAE
;
A
#
# COMPACT_ATOMS: atom_id res chain seq x y z
N MET A 1 3.48 4.86 11.90
CA MET A 1 4.12 5.35 10.66
C MET A 1 3.12 6.21 9.92
N VAL A 2 3.55 6.97 8.92
CA VAL A 2 2.68 7.73 8.00
C VAL A 2 2.45 6.90 6.74
N LEU A 3 1.19 6.75 6.32
CA LEU A 3 0.82 6.22 5.01
C LEU A 3 0.56 7.36 4.05
N SER A 4 1.20 7.29 2.89
CA SER A 4 0.88 8.08 1.71
C SER A 4 0.49 7.15 0.56
N THR A 5 -0.42 7.60 -0.29
CA THR A 5 -0.92 6.81 -1.44
C THR A 5 -0.49 7.42 -2.76
N GLY A 6 -0.33 6.62 -3.81
CA GLY A 6 0.02 7.15 -5.12
C GLY A 6 -0.20 6.19 -6.27
N ARG A 7 0.50 6.47 -7.37
CA ARG A 7 0.45 5.68 -8.61
C ARG A 7 1.80 5.02 -8.83
N VAL A 8 1.77 3.95 -9.61
CA VAL A 8 2.94 3.32 -10.23
C VAL A 8 2.80 3.47 -11.74
N LEU A 9 3.90 3.28 -12.48
CA LEU A 9 3.96 3.55 -13.90
C LEU A 9 3.01 2.62 -14.70
N GLU A 10 2.92 1.38 -14.26
CA GLU A 10 2.28 0.27 -14.95
C GLU A 10 0.75 0.36 -14.88
N HIS A 11 0.20 1.10 -13.92
CA HIS A 11 -1.22 1.07 -13.60
C HIS A 11 -1.89 2.44 -13.57
N TRP A 12 -3.03 2.50 -14.24
CA TRP A 12 -3.86 3.69 -14.30
C TRP A 12 -4.98 3.65 -13.27
N HIS A 13 -4.97 4.63 -12.37
CA HIS A 13 -5.96 4.81 -11.32
C HIS A 13 -6.30 3.53 -10.54
N THR A 14 -7.56 3.09 -10.58
CA THR A 14 -8.05 1.90 -9.87
C THR A 14 -7.62 0.59 -10.52
N GLY A 15 -6.77 0.65 -11.55
CA GLY A 15 -6.33 -0.53 -12.30
C GLY A 15 -7.40 -1.10 -13.22
N SER A 16 -8.60 -0.50 -13.29
CA SER A 16 -9.76 -1.09 -13.99
C SER A 16 -9.49 -1.44 -15.46
N MET A 17 -8.56 -0.76 -16.13
CA MET A 17 -8.12 -1.12 -17.49
C MET A 17 -6.77 -1.85 -17.47
N THR A 18 -5.78 -1.28 -16.79
CA THR A 18 -4.38 -1.73 -16.89
C THR A 18 -4.10 -3.05 -16.19
N ARG A 19 -4.84 -3.39 -15.13
CA ARG A 19 -4.78 -4.71 -14.47
C ARG A 19 -5.41 -5.85 -15.29
N ARG A 20 -6.07 -5.51 -16.41
CA ARG A 20 -6.59 -6.49 -17.38
C ARG A 20 -5.70 -6.59 -18.61
N ALA A 21 -4.70 -5.72 -18.74
CA ALA A 21 -3.73 -5.78 -19.82
C ALA A 21 -2.58 -6.70 -19.41
N GLN A 22 -2.49 -7.87 -20.05
CA GLN A 22 -1.52 -8.92 -19.69
C GLN A 22 -0.09 -8.40 -19.54
N VAL A 23 0.37 -7.56 -20.48
CA VAL A 23 1.74 -7.02 -20.45
C VAL A 23 1.98 -6.13 -19.22
N LEU A 24 1.03 -5.28 -18.85
CA LEU A 24 1.19 -4.36 -17.72
C LEU A 24 1.06 -5.09 -16.38
N ASP A 25 0.08 -5.99 -16.29
CA ASP A 25 -0.17 -6.77 -15.08
C ASP A 25 1.00 -7.73 -14.79
N GLN A 26 1.67 -8.27 -15.81
CA GLN A 26 2.88 -9.07 -15.61
C GLN A 26 4.08 -8.27 -15.05
N ILE A 27 4.14 -6.96 -15.28
CA ILE A 27 5.22 -6.11 -14.74
C ILE A 27 4.98 -5.81 -13.26
N GLU A 28 3.74 -5.51 -12.87
CA GLU A 28 3.36 -5.17 -11.49
C GLU A 28 2.12 -5.96 -11.00
N PRO A 29 2.23 -7.30 -10.83
CA PRO A 29 1.07 -8.18 -10.63
C PRO A 29 0.48 -8.13 -9.22
N GLU A 30 1.28 -7.77 -8.23
CA GLU A 30 0.95 -7.98 -6.82
C GLU A 30 0.74 -6.67 -6.09
N ALA A 31 -0.18 -6.67 -5.13
CA ALA A 31 -0.33 -5.56 -4.20
C ALA A 31 0.91 -5.39 -3.33
N VAL A 32 1.57 -4.24 -3.48
CA VAL A 32 2.79 -3.90 -2.74
C VAL A 32 2.65 -2.61 -1.94
N ALA A 33 3.43 -2.53 -0.88
CA ALA A 33 3.73 -1.29 -0.19
C ALA A 33 5.25 -1.09 -0.07
N PHE A 34 5.67 0.15 -0.26
CA PHE A 34 7.07 0.53 -0.31
C PHE A 34 7.50 1.11 1.04
N MET A 35 8.65 0.65 1.51
CA MET A 35 9.25 1.08 2.77
C MET A 35 10.75 1.27 2.59
N THR A 36 11.34 2.19 3.35
CA THR A 36 12.80 2.30 3.41
C THR A 36 13.43 1.02 3.96
N PRO A 37 14.57 0.56 3.41
CA PRO A 37 15.32 -0.58 3.94
C PRO A 37 15.61 -0.47 5.44
N LYS A 38 15.76 0.76 5.97
CA LYS A 38 16.05 0.98 7.39
C LYS A 38 14.85 0.64 8.28
N ASP A 39 13.64 1.03 7.88
CA ASP A 39 12.44 0.70 8.65
C ASP A 39 12.04 -0.76 8.51
N MET A 40 12.29 -1.36 7.34
CA MET A 40 12.14 -2.80 7.17
C MET A 40 13.04 -3.57 8.16
N ARG A 41 14.33 -3.21 8.26
CA ARG A 41 15.25 -3.82 9.23
C ARG A 41 14.81 -3.65 10.68
N LYS A 42 14.37 -2.44 11.07
CA LYS A 42 13.83 -2.19 12.43
C LYS A 42 12.63 -3.09 12.76
N LYS A 43 11.89 -3.55 11.74
CA LYS A 43 10.69 -4.39 11.86
C LYS A 43 10.95 -5.88 11.59
N GLY A 44 12.19 -6.29 11.32
CA GLY A 44 12.50 -7.68 10.96
C GLY A 44 11.89 -8.12 9.62
N LEU A 45 11.70 -7.19 8.69
CA LEU A 45 11.12 -7.41 7.37
C LEU A 45 12.24 -7.54 6.31
N VAL A 46 12.03 -8.44 5.36
CA VAL A 46 12.79 -8.53 4.10
C VAL A 46 11.87 -8.27 2.90
N PRO A 47 12.40 -7.80 1.75
CA PRO A 47 11.59 -7.62 0.55
C PRO A 47 10.85 -8.91 0.17
N GLY A 48 9.56 -8.81 -0.12
CA GLY A 48 8.68 -9.94 -0.43
C GLY A 48 7.93 -10.51 0.78
N ASP A 49 8.28 -10.15 2.01
CA ASP A 49 7.48 -10.48 3.19
C ASP A 49 6.07 -9.88 3.07
N PHE A 50 5.07 -10.58 3.62
CA PHE A 50 3.75 -10.03 3.78
C PHE A 50 3.69 -9.15 5.03
N ILE A 51 3.03 -8.00 4.87
CA ILE A 51 2.73 -7.07 5.95
C ILE A 51 1.24 -6.78 5.98
N ARG A 52 0.71 -6.64 7.20
CA ARG A 52 -0.60 -6.06 7.45
C ARG A 52 -0.43 -4.57 7.70
N LEU A 53 -1.06 -3.76 6.84
CA LEU A 53 -1.20 -2.33 7.03
C LEU A 53 -2.57 -2.06 7.65
N GLU A 54 -2.59 -1.49 8.85
CA GLU A 54 -3.80 -1.29 9.62
C GLU A 54 -3.95 0.14 10.12
N THR A 55 -5.18 0.63 10.06
CA THR A 55 -5.61 1.91 10.62
C THR A 55 -6.88 1.70 11.44
N ARG A 56 -7.39 2.77 12.06
CA ARG A 56 -8.69 2.72 12.76
C ARG A 56 -9.88 2.38 11.86
N ARG A 57 -9.72 2.42 10.53
CA ARG A 57 -10.81 2.26 9.54
C ARG A 57 -10.82 0.88 8.89
N GLY A 58 -9.71 0.17 8.94
CA GLY A 58 -9.57 -1.10 8.24
C GLY A 58 -8.11 -1.51 8.13
N ALA A 59 -7.92 -2.64 7.46
CA ALA A 59 -6.62 -3.22 7.21
C ALA A 59 -6.57 -3.85 5.82
N VAL A 60 -5.36 -3.91 5.26
CA VAL A 60 -5.05 -4.60 4.02
C VAL A 60 -3.75 -5.38 4.21
N GLU A 61 -3.58 -6.42 3.40
CA GLU A 61 -2.40 -7.29 3.43
C GLU A 61 -1.70 -7.19 2.08
N VAL A 62 -0.41 -6.88 2.11
CA VAL A 62 0.38 -6.59 0.91
C VAL A 62 1.81 -7.08 1.08
N LYS A 63 2.54 -7.27 -0.02
CA LYS A 63 3.97 -7.53 0.04
C LYS A 63 4.74 -6.24 0.29
N VAL A 64 5.78 -6.31 1.11
CA VAL A 64 6.69 -5.18 1.31
C VAL A 64 7.77 -5.14 0.22
N ARG A 65 8.00 -3.96 -0.36
CA ARG A 65 9.11 -3.69 -1.29
C ARG A 65 10.02 -2.62 -0.70
N ALA A 66 11.33 -2.82 -0.84
CA ALA A 66 12.31 -1.84 -0.41
C ALA A 66 12.40 -0.68 -1.42
N ASP A 67 12.34 0.55 -0.91
CA ASP A 67 12.52 1.77 -1.72
C ASP A 67 13.29 2.83 -0.92
N ARG A 68 14.33 3.38 -1.53
CA ARG A 68 15.19 4.40 -0.89
C ARG A 68 14.62 5.81 -1.02
N ASP A 69 13.69 6.01 -1.94
CA ASP A 69 13.05 7.31 -2.16
C ASP A 69 11.87 7.53 -1.21
N VAL A 70 11.40 6.47 -0.54
CA VAL A 70 10.43 6.56 0.55
C VAL A 70 11.11 7.09 1.82
N PRO A 71 10.61 8.20 2.42
CA PRO A 71 11.14 8.73 3.67
C PRO A 71 11.08 7.73 4.84
N GLU A 72 11.96 7.91 5.82
CA GLU A 72 11.85 7.18 7.08
C GLU A 72 10.53 7.46 7.81
N ASN A 73 10.05 6.43 8.51
CA ASN A 73 8.76 6.39 9.20
C ASN A 73 7.54 6.56 8.27
N MET A 74 7.71 6.30 6.97
CA MET A 74 6.65 6.33 5.95
C MET A 74 6.45 4.97 5.27
N VAL A 75 5.22 4.72 4.87
CA VAL A 75 4.81 3.65 3.95
C VAL A 75 4.16 4.33 2.75
N PHE A 76 4.58 3.96 1.54
CA PHE A 76 3.91 4.37 0.31
C PHE A 76 3.14 3.18 -0.28
N MET A 77 1.87 3.37 -0.62
CA MET A 77 1.03 2.32 -1.18
C MET A 77 0.29 2.80 -2.44
N PRO A 78 0.47 2.14 -3.59
CA PRO A 78 -0.32 2.45 -4.78
C PRO A 78 -1.80 2.09 -4.56
N PHE A 79 -2.71 2.88 -5.14
CA PHE A 79 -4.16 2.69 -4.98
C PHE A 79 -4.83 1.90 -6.13
N CYS A 80 -4.03 1.25 -6.98
CA CYS A 80 -4.51 0.49 -8.13
C CYS A 80 -4.93 -0.96 -7.83
N TYR A 81 -4.70 -1.44 -6.60
CA TYR A 81 -4.97 -2.82 -6.20
C TYR A 81 -6.39 -2.98 -5.64
N ALA A 82 -7.25 -3.74 -6.31
CA ALA A 82 -8.62 -3.98 -5.87
C ALA A 82 -8.70 -4.94 -4.69
N GLU A 83 -7.84 -5.96 -4.69
CA GLU A 83 -7.64 -6.98 -3.64
C GLU A 83 -7.05 -6.40 -2.35
N ALA A 84 -6.41 -5.23 -2.42
CA ALA A 84 -5.82 -4.52 -1.29
C ALA A 84 -6.03 -3.01 -1.47
N ALA A 85 -7.29 -2.57 -1.41
CA ALA A 85 -7.63 -1.19 -1.69
C ALA A 85 -7.07 -0.23 -0.62
N ALA A 86 -6.07 0.59 -0.99
CA ALA A 86 -5.45 1.58 -0.11
C ALA A 86 -6.46 2.56 0.53
N ASN A 87 -7.56 2.86 -0.17
CA ASN A 87 -8.61 3.76 0.33
C ASN A 87 -9.40 3.20 1.53
N LEU A 88 -9.30 1.90 1.82
CA LEU A 88 -9.82 1.33 3.09
C LEU A 88 -9.03 1.84 4.31
N LEU A 89 -7.82 2.35 4.08
CA LEU A 89 -6.94 2.86 5.12
C LEU A 89 -7.01 4.38 5.26
N THR A 90 -7.45 5.14 4.26
CA THR A 90 -7.30 6.60 4.20
C THR A 90 -8.36 7.37 5.00
N ASN A 91 -8.09 8.64 5.31
CA ASN A 91 -8.95 9.46 6.15
C ASN A 91 -10.17 9.99 5.38
N PRO A 92 -11.42 9.79 5.87
CA PRO A 92 -12.60 10.38 5.24
C PRO A 92 -12.78 11.87 5.53
N ALA A 93 -11.91 12.47 6.34
CA ALA A 93 -11.95 13.91 6.60
C ALA A 93 -11.81 14.68 5.28
N LEU A 94 -12.74 15.61 5.07
CA LEU A 94 -12.79 16.46 3.89
C LEU A 94 -12.25 17.84 4.23
N ASP A 95 -11.53 18.44 3.29
CA ASP A 95 -11.25 19.88 3.32
C ASP A 95 -12.58 20.67 3.47
N PRO A 96 -12.65 21.66 4.40
CA PRO A 96 -13.88 22.38 4.69
C PRO A 96 -14.48 23.11 3.48
N PHE A 97 -13.69 23.47 2.49
CA PHE A 97 -14.12 24.26 1.33
C PHE A 97 -14.25 23.39 0.06
N GLY A 98 -13.14 22.78 -0.36
CA GLY A 98 -13.06 21.99 -1.59
C GLY A 98 -13.70 20.62 -1.50
N LYS A 99 -14.04 20.14 -0.30
CA LYS A 99 -14.61 18.80 -0.07
C LYS A 99 -13.76 17.66 -0.62
N ILE A 100 -12.45 17.88 -0.69
CA ILE A 100 -11.47 16.88 -1.15
C ILE A 100 -10.98 16.10 0.07
N PRO A 101 -10.97 14.76 0.03
CA PRO A 101 -10.48 13.92 1.12
C PRO A 101 -8.94 13.91 1.21
N GLU A 102 -8.44 13.66 2.43
CA GLU A 102 -7.00 13.50 2.71
C GLU A 102 -6.53 12.06 2.44
N PHE A 103 -5.89 11.85 1.29
CA PHE A 103 -5.36 10.55 0.85
C PHE A 103 -3.85 10.38 1.00
N LYS A 104 -3.11 11.45 1.26
CA LYS A 104 -1.63 11.48 1.25
C LYS A 104 -1.04 11.47 2.66
N PHE A 105 -1.89 11.57 3.68
CA PHE A 105 -1.45 11.55 5.07
C PHE A 105 -2.43 10.82 5.97
N CYS A 106 -2.06 9.63 6.44
CA CYS A 106 -2.76 9.00 7.55
C CYS A 106 -1.84 8.15 8.43
N ALA A 107 -2.20 8.00 9.71
CA ALA A 107 -1.47 7.12 10.61
C ALA A 107 -1.75 5.65 10.26
N VAL A 108 -0.68 4.87 10.12
CA VAL A 108 -0.73 3.44 9.84
C VAL A 108 0.19 2.66 10.77
N ARG A 109 -0.26 1.46 11.14
CA ARG A 109 0.54 0.41 11.75
C ARG A 109 0.91 -0.61 10.68
N ALA A 110 2.20 -0.94 10.61
CA ALA A 110 2.72 -1.96 9.70
C ALA A 110 3.31 -3.11 10.52
N GLU A 111 2.76 -4.30 10.36
CA GLU A 111 3.14 -5.51 11.11
C GLU A 111 3.45 -6.65 10.15
N LYS A 112 4.49 -7.42 10.44
CA LYS A 112 4.80 -8.65 9.69
C LYS A 112 3.69 -9.67 9.96
N ILE A 113 3.26 -10.37 8.92
CA ILE A 113 2.32 -11.48 9.03
C ILE A 113 2.88 -12.70 8.31
N ASP A 114 2.53 -13.88 8.81
CA ASP A 114 2.76 -15.13 8.09
C ASP A 114 1.68 -15.30 7.01
N ILE A 115 2.05 -15.91 5.89
CA ILE A 115 1.09 -16.27 4.85
C ILE A 115 0.12 -17.27 5.45
N ARG A 116 -1.14 -16.88 5.62
CA ARG A 116 -2.23 -17.85 5.81
C ARG A 116 -2.49 -18.46 4.45
N THR A 117 -2.01 -19.68 4.22
CA THR A 117 -2.49 -20.49 3.11
C THR A 117 -4.01 -20.57 3.28
N ALA A 118 -4.76 -20.01 2.32
CA ALA A 118 -6.21 -20.13 2.35
C ALA A 118 -6.55 -21.63 2.40
N ALA A 119 -7.36 -22.05 3.37
CA ALA A 119 -7.96 -23.37 3.35
C ALA A 119 -8.84 -23.45 2.09
N GLU A 120 -8.68 -24.56 1.36
CA GLU A 120 -9.40 -24.89 0.11
C GLU A 120 -10.92 -24.71 0.21
#